data_AF-A0A969RZ69-F1
#
_entry.id   AF-A0A969RZ69-F1
#
_cell.length_a   1.000
_cell.length_b   1.000
_cell.length_c   1.000
_cell.angle_alpha   90.00
_cell.angle_beta   90.00
_cell.angle_gamma   90.00
#
_symmetry.space_group_name_H-M   'P 1'
#
loop_
_entity.id
_entity.type
_entity.pdbx_description
1 polymer ?
#
loop_
_entity_poly.entity_id
_entity_poly.type
_entity_poly.pdbx_seq_one_letter_code
_entity_poly.pdbx_strand_id
1 'polypeptide(L)'
;MGNTTTISGGGLQLERTNASIVDGQFGNNQAQFGGGLEASDAGIVQVDNTSFYGNFATVEGGALKNDNAVVMVLNRPIFTNNQSNGSGGAIANLSTLTLNQAYLGNNRALLDGGSVLNGGDLTVNQTTFQNNVADRYGAGIHNSGQLEVEGSAFQGGSAIAGGGIFSDNGQNQVANSLFEGNVATGGLTTGDGAGIYSYQSQFDVATSTFQNNQAEDFGGAIASLEGYLSIVGTTISGNSARVGGGLHQNLGSLAIADSIFLNNQSLLQGGGLDLFGVSNASIQRTLLQGNQAGDGGGGIALGGATNLTLDQVSLLQNQGFRGGGLDAQLGRNYQGTLNIIDSTIAGNQSTSVNGGGMDVNPIASSPVNISGSTISQNRSARDGGGIVFGPNAIFNISNTTISENQANGRGGGIANFGTLNLTHTTLADNQSDADSNGAEAGGDCSPMS
;
A
#
# COMPACT_ATOMS: atom_id res chain seq x y z
N MET A 1 14.05 -19.65 33.80
CA MET A 1 14.29 -18.19 33.71
C MET A 1 15.77 -17.94 33.94
N GLY A 2 16.37 -16.97 33.25
CA GLY A 2 17.76 -16.58 33.47
C GLY A 2 18.77 -17.64 33.01
N ASN A 3 18.35 -18.56 32.16
CA ASN A 3 19.21 -19.64 31.68
C ASN A 3 20.03 -19.18 30.48
N THR A 4 21.28 -19.64 30.37
CA THR A 4 22.14 -19.36 29.23
C THR A 4 22.67 -20.68 28.68
N THR A 5 22.44 -20.93 27.39
CA THR A 5 23.02 -22.06 26.66
C THR A 5 23.83 -21.54 25.47
N THR A 6 24.76 -22.34 24.96
CA THR A 6 25.62 -21.94 23.85
C THR A 6 25.02 -22.22 22.48
N ILE A 7 23.88 -22.92 22.39
CA ILE A 7 23.30 -23.35 21.12
C ILE A 7 21.79 -23.07 21.12
N SER A 8 21.00 -23.88 21.83
CA SER A 8 19.56 -23.96 21.58
C SER A 8 18.74 -23.88 22.86
N GLY A 9 17.50 -23.38 22.73
CA GLY A 9 16.43 -23.54 23.71
C GLY A 9 16.82 -23.11 25.10
N GLY A 10 17.22 -21.84 25.27
CA GLY A 10 17.84 -21.37 26.50
C GLY A 10 17.01 -21.69 27.75
N GLY A 11 15.68 -21.66 27.66
CA GLY A 11 14.77 -22.18 28.69
C GLY A 11 14.38 -23.65 28.51
N LEU A 12 14.01 -24.07 27.30
CA LEU A 12 13.58 -25.43 26.98
C LEU A 12 13.93 -25.78 25.53
N GLN A 13 14.44 -26.98 25.33
CA GLN A 13 14.66 -27.59 24.02
C GLN A 13 13.76 -28.83 23.88
N LEU A 14 13.00 -28.90 22.79
CA LEU A 14 12.13 -30.01 22.45
C LEU A 14 12.62 -30.68 21.17
N GLU A 15 12.97 -31.96 21.25
CA GLU A 15 13.38 -32.78 20.11
C GLU A 15 12.61 -34.09 20.03
N ARG A 16 12.13 -34.45 18.84
CA ARG A 16 11.51 -35.78 18.56
C ARG A 16 10.38 -36.16 19.51
N THR A 17 9.60 -35.17 19.92
CA THR A 17 8.51 -35.33 20.90
C THR A 17 7.28 -34.51 20.51
N ASN A 18 6.14 -34.86 21.09
CA ASN A 18 5.02 -33.94 21.23
C ASN A 18 5.12 -33.23 22.59
N ALA A 19 4.60 -32.02 22.69
CA ALA A 19 4.60 -31.27 23.95
C ALA A 19 3.33 -30.43 24.11
N SER A 20 2.89 -30.29 25.35
CA SER A 20 1.86 -29.32 25.76
C SER A 20 2.42 -28.50 26.91
N ILE A 21 2.50 -27.19 26.71
CA ILE A 21 2.99 -26.23 27.69
C ILE A 21 1.82 -25.30 28.03
N VAL A 22 1.45 -25.22 29.30
CA VAL A 22 0.30 -24.44 29.76
C VAL A 22 0.76 -23.55 30.92
N ASP A 23 0.36 -22.28 30.90
CA ASP A 23 0.66 -21.30 31.96
C ASP A 23 2.17 -21.14 32.23
N GLY A 24 2.99 -21.25 31.17
CA GLY A 24 4.45 -21.21 31.26
C GLY A 24 5.04 -19.80 31.31
N GLN A 25 6.29 -19.70 31.77
CA GLN A 25 7.08 -18.46 31.75
C GLN A 25 8.53 -18.71 31.32
N PHE A 26 8.90 -18.15 30.18
CA PHE A 26 10.26 -18.16 29.64
C PHE A 26 10.82 -16.74 29.68
N GLY A 27 11.50 -16.41 30.78
CA GLY A 27 12.04 -15.08 31.04
C GLY A 27 13.56 -15.00 31.03
N ASN A 28 14.13 -13.98 30.37
CA ASN A 28 15.55 -13.61 30.43
C ASN A 28 16.52 -14.75 30.07
N ASN A 29 16.13 -15.65 29.17
CA ASN A 29 16.98 -16.75 28.74
C ASN A 29 17.80 -16.35 27.51
N GLN A 30 18.95 -16.98 27.31
CA GLN A 30 19.88 -16.66 26.24
C GLN A 30 20.36 -17.93 25.52
N ALA A 31 20.34 -17.92 24.19
CA ALA A 31 20.85 -19.00 23.33
C ALA A 31 21.34 -18.44 21.98
N GLN A 32 21.81 -19.29 21.07
CA GLN A 32 21.98 -18.88 19.66
C GLN A 32 20.65 -18.91 18.91
N PHE A 33 19.83 -19.92 19.23
CA PHE A 33 18.54 -20.19 18.62
C PHE A 33 17.47 -20.37 19.71
N GLY A 34 16.33 -19.69 19.58
CA GLY A 34 15.21 -19.87 20.50
C GLY A 34 15.59 -19.55 21.94
N GLY A 35 15.84 -18.27 22.25
CA GLY A 35 16.38 -17.86 23.55
C GLY A 35 15.60 -18.43 24.74
N GLY A 36 14.27 -18.50 24.64
CA GLY A 36 13.38 -19.16 25.61
C GLY A 36 13.07 -20.61 25.27
N LEU A 37 12.62 -20.90 24.05
CA LEU A 37 12.20 -22.22 23.60
C LEU A 37 12.72 -22.52 22.20
N GLU A 38 13.20 -23.74 22.00
CA GLU A 38 13.43 -24.28 20.65
C GLU A 38 12.70 -25.61 20.49
N ALA A 39 11.98 -25.75 19.38
CA ALA A 39 11.40 -27.01 18.94
C ALA A 39 11.95 -27.38 17.57
N SER A 40 12.55 -28.58 17.48
CA SER A 40 13.11 -29.13 16.24
C SER A 40 12.88 -30.64 16.16
N ASP A 41 12.61 -31.18 14.97
CA ASP A 41 12.27 -32.60 14.76
C ASP A 41 11.08 -33.09 15.63
N ALA A 42 10.30 -32.18 16.20
CA ALA A 42 9.16 -32.49 17.06
C ALA A 42 7.90 -32.74 16.21
N GLY A 43 6.91 -33.43 16.78
CA GLY A 43 5.63 -33.63 16.11
C GLY A 43 4.75 -32.39 16.27
N ILE A 44 3.89 -32.43 17.28
CA ILE A 44 2.96 -31.34 17.60
C ILE A 44 3.36 -30.71 18.93
N VAL A 45 3.54 -29.39 18.92
CA VAL A 45 3.81 -28.58 20.12
C VAL A 45 2.67 -27.59 20.33
N GLN A 46 1.98 -27.72 21.45
CA GLN A 46 0.92 -26.79 21.86
C GLN A 46 1.41 -25.95 23.04
N VAL A 47 1.24 -24.64 22.94
CA VAL A 47 1.60 -23.70 24.00
C VAL A 47 0.43 -22.78 24.28
N ASP A 48 -0.11 -22.87 25.48
CA ASP A 48 -1.27 -22.11 25.92
C ASP A 48 -0.89 -21.16 27.05
N ASN A 49 -1.37 -19.92 26.95
CA ASN A 49 -1.29 -18.91 28.00
C ASN A 49 0.13 -18.73 28.58
N THR A 50 1.14 -18.71 27.72
CA THR A 50 2.55 -18.72 28.12
C THR A 50 3.22 -17.40 27.77
N SER A 51 4.05 -16.89 28.68
CA SER A 51 4.78 -15.63 28.50
C SER A 51 6.26 -15.86 28.16
N PHE A 52 6.75 -15.16 27.15
CA PHE A 52 8.14 -15.09 26.72
C PHE A 52 8.62 -13.64 26.82
N TYR A 53 9.53 -13.35 27.76
CA TYR A 53 9.96 -11.97 27.98
C TYR A 53 11.47 -11.82 28.21
N GLY A 54 12.06 -10.78 27.63
CA GLY A 54 13.48 -10.48 27.83
C GLY A 54 14.43 -11.56 27.32
N ASN A 55 13.98 -12.49 26.48
CA ASN A 55 14.84 -13.53 25.94
C ASN A 55 15.70 -12.97 24.80
N PHE A 56 16.87 -13.56 24.64
CA PHE A 56 17.86 -13.13 23.68
C PHE A 56 18.40 -14.31 22.87
N ALA A 57 18.46 -14.13 21.54
CA ALA A 57 19.13 -15.05 20.64
C ALA A 57 20.24 -14.33 19.86
N THR A 58 21.40 -14.95 19.70
CA THR A 58 22.46 -14.35 18.87
C THR A 58 22.23 -14.52 17.38
N VAL A 59 21.39 -15.48 16.96
CA VAL A 59 21.14 -15.76 15.54
C VAL A 59 19.67 -15.55 15.20
N GLU A 60 18.76 -16.39 15.72
CA GLU A 60 17.36 -16.36 15.31
C GLU A 60 16.40 -16.74 16.45
N GLY A 61 15.21 -16.13 16.44
CA GLY A 61 14.15 -16.47 17.39
C GLY A 61 14.51 -16.05 18.80
N GLY A 62 14.51 -14.74 19.06
CA GLY A 62 14.93 -14.17 20.34
C GLY A 62 14.26 -14.84 21.54
N ALA A 63 12.99 -15.22 21.41
CA ALA A 63 12.28 -16.08 22.36
C ALA A 63 12.10 -17.51 21.87
N LEU A 64 11.69 -17.71 20.63
CA LEU A 64 11.22 -19.00 20.15
C LEU A 64 11.76 -19.31 18.76
N LYS A 65 12.24 -20.54 18.57
CA LYS A 65 12.50 -21.10 17.25
C LYS A 65 11.67 -22.35 16.99
N ASN A 66 10.97 -22.39 15.86
CA ASN A 66 10.19 -23.52 15.35
C ASN A 66 10.81 -24.00 14.03
N ASP A 67 11.31 -25.24 13.99
CA ASP A 67 12.12 -25.73 12.87
C ASP A 67 11.91 -27.24 12.63
N ASN A 68 12.34 -27.76 11.49
CA ASN A 68 12.35 -29.18 11.13
C ASN A 68 11.00 -29.90 11.27
N ALA A 69 10.01 -29.46 10.48
CA ALA A 69 8.69 -30.09 10.29
C ALA A 69 7.79 -30.12 11.53
N VAL A 70 8.04 -29.23 12.49
CA VAL A 70 7.20 -29.07 13.67
C VAL A 70 5.91 -28.35 13.32
N VAL A 71 4.80 -28.86 13.84
CA VAL A 71 3.51 -28.17 13.85
C VAL A 71 3.32 -27.54 15.23
N MET A 72 3.42 -26.22 15.28
CA MET A 72 3.34 -25.45 16.52
C MET A 72 2.06 -24.61 16.56
N VAL A 73 1.31 -24.72 17.65
CA VAL A 73 0.11 -23.90 17.91
C VAL A 73 0.29 -23.15 19.22
N LEU A 74 0.29 -21.82 19.14
CA LEU A 74 0.40 -20.93 20.30
C LEU A 74 -0.94 -20.22 20.51
N ASN A 75 -1.61 -20.50 21.64
CA ASN A 75 -2.86 -19.82 22.01
C ASN A 75 -2.65 -18.86 23.17
N ARG A 76 -2.98 -17.58 22.94
CA ARG A 76 -2.76 -16.47 23.88
C ARG A 76 -1.33 -16.37 24.41
N PRO A 77 -0.28 -16.53 23.59
CA PRO A 77 1.07 -16.27 24.05
C PRO A 77 1.32 -14.76 24.17
N ILE A 78 2.25 -14.40 25.06
CA ILE A 78 2.72 -13.02 25.22
C ILE A 78 4.23 -13.00 24.95
N PHE A 79 4.67 -12.27 23.94
CA PHE A 79 6.08 -12.06 23.58
C PHE A 79 6.46 -10.59 23.79
N THR A 80 7.25 -10.29 24.82
CA THR A 80 7.65 -8.90 25.11
C THR A 80 9.13 -8.70 25.33
N ASN A 81 9.70 -7.67 24.71
CA ASN A 81 11.10 -7.29 24.90
C ASN A 81 12.08 -8.43 24.58
N ASN A 82 11.75 -9.29 23.62
CA ASN A 82 12.68 -10.31 23.13
C ASN A 82 13.53 -9.72 22.00
N GLN A 83 14.77 -10.18 21.91
CA GLN A 83 15.72 -9.63 20.96
C GLN A 83 16.51 -10.72 20.24
N SER A 84 16.74 -10.52 18.95
CA SER A 84 17.67 -11.29 18.14
C SER A 84 18.75 -10.39 17.55
N ASN A 85 20.01 -10.83 17.59
CA ASN A 85 21.09 -10.18 16.81
C ASN A 85 21.04 -10.53 15.32
N GLY A 86 20.29 -11.55 14.93
CA GLY A 86 19.91 -11.78 13.54
C GLY A 86 18.44 -11.44 13.35
N SER A 87 17.65 -12.44 12.96
CA SER A 87 16.26 -12.28 12.55
C SER A 87 15.27 -12.88 13.56
N GLY A 88 13.99 -12.50 13.48
CA GLY A 88 12.94 -13.03 14.35
C GLY A 88 13.13 -12.62 15.80
N GLY A 89 12.93 -11.33 16.10
CA GLY A 89 13.22 -10.76 17.42
C GLY A 89 12.47 -11.46 18.56
N ALA A 90 11.26 -11.96 18.29
CA ALA A 90 10.57 -12.91 19.16
C ALA A 90 10.64 -14.34 18.60
N ILE A 91 10.23 -14.53 17.35
CA ILE A 91 9.97 -15.86 16.79
C ILE A 91 10.72 -16.02 15.47
N ALA A 92 11.38 -17.15 15.29
CA ALA A 92 11.79 -17.65 13.99
C ALA A 92 10.99 -18.92 13.67
N ASN A 93 10.17 -18.85 12.62
CA ASN A 93 9.39 -19.97 12.11
C ASN A 93 9.94 -20.46 10.78
N LEU A 94 10.45 -21.69 10.76
CA LEU A 94 10.94 -22.39 9.56
C LEU A 94 10.10 -23.66 9.28
N SER A 95 8.91 -23.76 9.89
CA SER A 95 7.98 -24.89 9.74
C SER A 95 6.53 -24.37 9.82
N THR A 96 5.59 -25.08 10.42
CA THR A 96 4.19 -24.63 10.52
C THR A 96 3.93 -24.01 11.88
N LEU A 97 3.47 -22.76 11.90
CA LEU A 97 3.13 -22.02 13.11
C LEU A 97 1.74 -21.38 13.01
N THR A 98 0.92 -21.60 14.04
CA THR A 98 -0.32 -20.86 14.25
C THR A 98 -0.23 -20.01 15.51
N LEU A 99 -0.46 -18.70 15.35
CA LEU A 99 -0.61 -17.72 16.44
C LEU A 99 -2.08 -17.37 16.61
N ASN A 100 -2.66 -17.68 17.77
CA ASN A 100 -4.05 -17.32 18.08
C ASN A 100 -4.09 -16.39 19.29
N GLN A 101 -4.73 -15.23 19.13
CA GLN A 101 -4.96 -14.28 20.22
C GLN A 101 -3.67 -13.85 20.93
N ALA A 102 -2.58 -13.73 20.17
CA ALA A 102 -1.26 -13.45 20.71
C ALA A 102 -1.04 -11.94 20.90
N TYR A 103 -0.10 -11.59 21.78
CA TYR A 103 0.46 -10.25 21.88
C TYR A 103 1.98 -10.30 21.70
N LEU A 104 2.49 -9.57 20.72
CA LEU A 104 3.91 -9.46 20.43
C LEU A 104 4.33 -7.98 20.47
N GLY A 105 4.91 -7.56 21.60
CA GLY A 105 5.21 -6.15 21.88
C GLY A 105 6.68 -5.85 22.12
N ASN A 106 7.21 -4.78 21.53
CA ASN A 106 8.57 -4.27 21.78
C ASN A 106 9.67 -5.32 21.53
N ASN A 107 9.49 -6.20 20.53
CA ASN A 107 10.53 -7.15 20.13
C ASN A 107 11.43 -6.51 19.07
N ARG A 108 12.70 -6.93 19.03
CA ARG A 108 13.70 -6.32 18.13
C ARG A 108 14.56 -7.35 17.43
N ALA A 109 14.76 -7.18 16.13
CA ALA A 109 15.75 -7.90 15.32
C ALA A 109 16.74 -6.89 14.73
N LEU A 110 18.04 -7.22 14.71
CA LEU A 110 19.04 -6.40 14.03
C LEU A 110 19.09 -6.68 12.51
N LEU A 111 18.38 -7.70 12.04
CA LEU A 111 18.14 -7.96 10.63
C LEU A 111 16.64 -7.89 10.36
N ASP A 112 15.99 -9.03 10.09
CA ASP A 112 14.64 -9.10 9.56
C ASP A 112 13.66 -9.68 10.58
N GLY A 113 12.37 -9.34 10.47
CA GLY A 113 11.34 -9.90 11.34
C GLY A 113 11.50 -9.41 12.76
N GLY A 114 11.24 -8.13 13.00
CA GLY A 114 11.41 -7.47 14.31
C GLY A 114 10.66 -8.23 15.41
N SER A 115 9.51 -8.80 15.07
CA SER A 115 8.86 -9.82 15.89
C SER A 115 9.04 -11.22 15.32
N VAL A 116 8.61 -11.45 14.07
CA VAL A 116 8.56 -12.79 13.48
C VAL A 116 9.36 -12.81 12.18
N LEU A 117 10.31 -13.74 12.10
CA LEU A 117 10.84 -14.24 10.84
C LEU A 117 10.02 -15.47 10.45
N ASN A 118 9.40 -15.46 9.26
CA ASN A 118 8.71 -16.60 8.70
C ASN A 118 9.37 -17.06 7.39
N GLY A 119 9.88 -18.29 7.39
CA GLY A 119 10.29 -19.02 6.18
C GLY A 119 9.46 -20.28 5.92
N GLY A 120 8.43 -20.55 6.75
CA GLY A 120 7.51 -21.66 6.59
C GLY A 120 6.05 -21.20 6.42
N ASP A 121 5.12 -21.95 6.98
CA ASP A 121 3.69 -21.60 6.96
C ASP A 121 3.32 -20.88 8.26
N LEU A 122 2.79 -19.66 8.15
CA LEU A 122 2.37 -18.86 9.27
C LEU A 122 0.90 -18.45 9.16
N THR A 123 0.11 -18.88 10.13
CA THR A 123 -1.27 -18.41 10.33
C THR A 123 -1.34 -17.54 11.58
N VAL A 124 -1.92 -16.35 11.45
CA VAL A 124 -2.02 -15.35 12.50
C VAL A 124 -3.49 -14.93 12.67
N ASN A 125 -4.06 -15.24 13.82
CA ASN A 125 -5.46 -14.93 14.12
C ASN A 125 -5.55 -14.03 15.35
N GLN A 126 -6.29 -12.93 15.23
CA GLN A 126 -6.64 -12.04 16.35
C GLN A 126 -5.43 -11.60 17.18
N THR A 127 -4.32 -11.33 16.52
CA THR A 127 -3.02 -11.08 17.18
C THR A 127 -2.63 -9.61 17.06
N THR A 128 -1.97 -9.09 18.09
CA THR A 128 -1.44 -7.73 18.10
C THR A 128 0.08 -7.74 18.04
N PHE A 129 0.64 -7.05 17.05
CA PHE A 129 2.05 -6.69 16.94
C PHE A 129 2.20 -5.22 17.27
N GLN A 130 2.90 -4.90 18.35
CA GLN A 130 3.02 -3.52 18.82
C GLN A 130 4.47 -3.10 19.02
N ASN A 131 4.86 -1.98 18.41
CA ASN A 131 6.17 -1.33 18.59
C ASN A 131 7.36 -2.28 18.37
N ASN A 132 7.22 -3.22 17.44
CA ASN A 132 8.32 -4.11 17.07
C ASN A 132 9.25 -3.40 16.09
N VAL A 133 10.54 -3.73 16.14
CA VAL A 133 11.56 -3.04 15.33
C VAL A 133 12.45 -4.04 14.62
N ALA A 134 12.59 -3.89 13.31
CA ALA A 134 13.61 -4.56 12.51
C ALA A 134 14.56 -3.49 11.96
N ASP A 135 15.87 -3.73 11.97
CA ASP A 135 16.79 -2.79 11.34
C ASP A 135 16.80 -2.92 9.81
N ARG A 136 16.18 -3.97 9.25
CA ARG A 136 16.01 -4.18 7.81
C ARG A 136 14.54 -4.32 7.42
N TYR A 137 13.97 -5.51 7.49
CA TYR A 137 12.69 -5.77 6.86
C TYR A 137 11.67 -6.37 7.82
N GLY A 138 10.41 -5.93 7.71
CA GLY A 138 9.30 -6.53 8.44
C GLY A 138 9.38 -6.32 9.95
N ALA A 139 8.95 -5.17 10.46
CA ALA A 139 9.04 -4.92 11.89
C ALA A 139 8.13 -5.86 12.70
N GLY A 140 6.90 -6.08 12.22
CA GLY A 140 6.04 -7.15 12.70
C GLY A 140 6.50 -8.49 12.16
N ILE A 141 6.37 -8.69 10.84
CA ILE A 141 6.66 -9.96 10.18
C ILE A 141 7.54 -9.72 8.96
N HIS A 142 8.64 -10.46 8.87
CA HIS A 142 9.32 -10.72 7.60
C HIS A 142 8.89 -12.09 7.09
N ASN A 143 8.33 -12.14 5.89
CA ASN A 143 7.78 -13.35 5.29
C ASN A 143 8.49 -13.73 3.99
N SER A 144 9.01 -14.96 3.96
CA SER A 144 9.51 -15.64 2.75
C SER A 144 8.83 -16.99 2.49
N GLY A 145 7.78 -17.31 3.26
CA GLY A 145 6.93 -18.49 3.11
C GLY A 145 5.46 -18.14 2.85
N GLN A 146 4.52 -18.99 3.30
CA GLN A 146 3.09 -18.69 3.21
C GLN A 146 2.62 -17.90 4.44
N LEU A 147 1.76 -16.91 4.22
CA LEU A 147 1.23 -16.05 5.27
C LEU A 147 -0.28 -15.90 5.16
N GLU A 148 -0.97 -16.19 6.25
CA GLU A 148 -2.40 -15.89 6.43
C GLU A 148 -2.58 -15.09 7.72
N VAL A 149 -3.17 -13.90 7.60
CA VAL A 149 -3.43 -13.00 8.72
C VAL A 149 -4.90 -12.63 8.74
N GLU A 150 -5.57 -12.87 9.87
CA GLU A 150 -6.99 -12.57 10.06
C GLU A 150 -7.22 -11.84 11.38
N GLY A 151 -8.02 -10.77 11.34
CA GLY A 151 -8.50 -10.09 12.55
C GLY A 151 -7.40 -9.46 13.41
N SER A 152 -6.24 -9.12 12.85
CA SER A 152 -5.02 -8.78 13.59
C SER A 152 -4.63 -7.31 13.49
N ALA A 153 -3.72 -6.85 14.35
CA ALA A 153 -3.29 -5.46 14.40
C ALA A 153 -1.75 -5.33 14.36
N PHE A 154 -1.25 -4.43 13.52
CA PHE A 154 0.16 -4.04 13.41
C PHE A 154 0.28 -2.55 13.71
N GLN A 155 0.88 -2.22 14.85
CA GLN A 155 0.87 -0.87 15.39
C GLN A 155 2.26 -0.38 15.75
N GLY A 156 2.66 0.78 15.23
CA GLY A 156 3.90 1.45 15.62
C GLY A 156 5.18 0.69 15.26
N GLY A 157 5.11 -0.24 14.31
CA GLY A 157 6.28 -1.00 13.86
C GLY A 157 7.22 -0.15 13.01
N SER A 158 8.54 -0.36 13.13
CA SER A 158 9.56 0.39 12.38
C SER A 158 10.57 -0.55 11.72
N ALA A 159 10.74 -0.39 10.41
CA ALA A 159 11.74 -1.10 9.61
C ALA A 159 12.23 -0.23 8.45
N ILE A 160 13.28 -0.65 7.74
CA ILE A 160 13.64 -0.03 6.45
C ILE A 160 12.51 -0.26 5.45
N ALA A 161 11.98 -1.48 5.35
CA ALA A 161 10.81 -1.80 4.54
C ALA A 161 9.82 -2.67 5.30
N GLY A 162 8.51 -2.47 5.09
CA GLY A 162 7.49 -3.26 5.78
C GLY A 162 7.45 -2.95 7.28
N GLY A 163 7.11 -1.72 7.66
CA GLY A 163 6.97 -1.33 9.07
C GLY A 163 5.98 -2.23 9.82
N GLY A 164 4.94 -2.73 9.14
CA GLY A 164 4.15 -3.87 9.60
C GLY A 164 4.70 -5.20 9.08
N ILE A 165 4.52 -5.45 7.78
CA ILE A 165 4.88 -6.70 7.10
C ILE A 165 5.77 -6.42 5.90
N PHE A 166 6.82 -7.22 5.77
CA PHE A 166 7.55 -7.38 4.52
C PHE A 166 7.29 -8.79 3.98
N SER A 167 7.03 -8.93 2.68
CA SER A 167 6.91 -10.22 2.02
C SER A 167 7.61 -10.23 0.66
N ASP A 168 8.50 -11.20 0.43
CA ASP A 168 9.22 -11.39 -0.83
C ASP A 168 8.87 -12.71 -1.55
N ASN A 169 7.92 -13.48 -1.02
CA ASN A 169 7.51 -14.74 -1.59
C ASN A 169 6.12 -15.18 -1.09
N GLY A 170 5.61 -16.28 -1.64
CA GLY A 170 4.41 -16.97 -1.17
C GLY A 170 3.09 -16.38 -1.63
N GLN A 171 2.01 -17.07 -1.28
CA GLN A 171 0.65 -16.56 -1.33
C GLN A 171 0.34 -15.91 0.01
N ASN A 172 0.16 -14.59 0.00
CA ASN A 172 -0.03 -13.82 1.22
C ASN A 172 -1.46 -13.30 1.28
N GLN A 173 -2.11 -13.50 2.42
CA GLN A 173 -3.46 -13.01 2.67
C GLN A 173 -3.50 -12.23 3.98
N VAL A 174 -4.10 -11.05 3.93
CA VAL A 174 -4.39 -10.21 5.10
C VAL A 174 -5.85 -9.80 5.04
N ALA A 175 -6.61 -10.19 6.04
CA ALA A 175 -8.03 -9.88 6.13
C ALA A 175 -8.43 -9.34 7.51
N ASN A 176 -9.45 -8.49 7.52
CA ASN A 176 -10.07 -7.93 8.73
C ASN A 176 -9.07 -7.32 9.72
N SER A 177 -7.99 -6.71 9.22
CA SER A 177 -6.83 -6.33 10.02
C SER A 177 -6.58 -4.82 10.01
N LEU A 178 -5.83 -4.35 11.02
CA LEU A 178 -5.45 -2.95 11.21
C LEU A 178 -3.93 -2.78 11.06
N PHE A 179 -3.51 -1.80 10.27
CA PHE A 179 -2.13 -1.32 10.18
C PHE A 179 -2.12 0.16 10.53
N GLU A 180 -1.56 0.51 11.70
CA GLU A 180 -1.62 1.86 12.22
C GLU A 180 -0.24 2.38 12.66
N GLY A 181 0.12 3.58 12.19
CA GLY A 181 1.31 4.28 12.70
C GLY A 181 2.62 3.54 12.44
N ASN A 182 2.66 2.62 11.47
CA ASN A 182 3.87 1.92 11.12
C ASN A 182 4.76 2.83 10.25
N VAL A 183 6.07 2.63 10.36
CA VAL A 183 7.08 3.47 9.71
C VAL A 183 8.02 2.62 8.87
N ALA A 184 8.17 2.99 7.59
CA ALA A 184 9.26 2.55 6.74
C ALA A 184 10.26 3.70 6.61
N THR A 185 11.52 3.43 6.96
CA THR A 185 12.61 4.42 6.96
C THR A 185 13.57 4.21 5.79
N GLY A 186 13.10 3.54 4.73
CA GLY A 186 13.94 3.17 3.61
C GLY A 186 14.05 4.29 2.59
N GLY A 187 15.29 4.62 2.23
CA GLY A 187 15.54 5.57 1.16
C GLY A 187 15.33 4.96 -0.23
N LEU A 188 15.82 5.69 -1.24
CA LEU A 188 15.56 5.50 -2.69
C LEU A 188 15.91 4.11 -3.26
N THR A 189 16.54 3.25 -2.47
CA THR A 189 17.15 2.01 -2.91
C THR A 189 16.63 0.76 -2.20
N THR A 190 15.75 0.88 -1.20
CA THR A 190 15.39 -0.25 -0.32
C THR A 190 13.93 -0.68 -0.34
N GLY A 191 13.06 0.04 -1.06
CA GLY A 191 11.64 -0.28 -1.26
C GLY A 191 10.82 -0.06 0.00
N ASP A 192 9.71 0.68 -0.07
CA ASP A 192 9.00 1.07 1.15
C ASP A 192 7.51 0.85 1.04
N GLY A 193 6.94 0.21 2.04
CA GLY A 193 5.52 0.13 2.28
C GLY A 193 5.37 0.07 3.79
N ALA A 194 4.93 1.16 4.43
CA ALA A 194 5.09 1.26 5.89
C ALA A 194 4.13 0.32 6.63
N GLY A 195 2.93 0.07 6.10
CA GLY A 195 2.10 -1.05 6.52
C GLY A 195 2.61 -2.37 5.93
N ILE A 196 2.58 -2.49 4.60
CA ILE A 196 3.00 -3.70 3.87
C ILE A 196 3.94 -3.34 2.73
N TYR A 197 5.09 -4.01 2.66
CA TYR A 197 5.90 -4.07 1.45
C TYR A 197 5.86 -5.47 0.84
N SER A 198 5.46 -5.56 -0.42
CA SER A 198 5.40 -6.81 -1.21
C SER A 198 6.38 -6.76 -2.39
N TYR A 199 7.28 -7.74 -2.48
CA TYR A 199 8.25 -7.86 -3.56
C TYR A 199 8.06 -9.18 -4.29
N GLN A 200 7.80 -9.13 -5.60
CA GLN A 200 7.68 -10.32 -6.46
C GLN A 200 6.71 -11.39 -5.95
N SER A 201 5.72 -11.00 -5.13
CA SER A 201 4.80 -11.94 -4.47
C SER A 201 3.34 -11.67 -4.84
N GLN A 202 2.47 -12.64 -4.56
CA GLN A 202 1.02 -12.44 -4.58
C GLN A 202 0.58 -11.98 -3.20
N PHE A 203 -0.14 -10.85 -3.14
CA PHE A 203 -0.64 -10.31 -1.89
C PHE A 203 -2.10 -9.89 -2.02
N ASP A 204 -2.97 -10.54 -1.26
CA ASP A 204 -4.40 -10.26 -1.20
C ASP A 204 -4.74 -9.58 0.14
N VAL A 205 -5.32 -8.38 0.06
CA VAL A 205 -5.72 -7.57 1.21
C VAL A 205 -7.23 -7.35 1.17
N ALA A 206 -7.93 -7.78 2.22
CA ALA A 206 -9.38 -7.72 2.28
C ALA A 206 -9.90 -7.07 3.56
N THR A 207 -10.93 -6.24 3.47
CA THR A 207 -11.70 -5.73 4.62
C THR A 207 -10.82 -5.15 5.74
N SER A 208 -9.72 -4.52 5.37
CA SER A 208 -8.68 -4.07 6.32
C SER A 208 -8.60 -2.55 6.38
N THR A 209 -7.86 -2.03 7.35
CA THR A 209 -7.62 -0.59 7.51
C THR A 209 -6.14 -0.29 7.62
N PHE A 210 -5.66 0.66 6.82
CA PHE A 210 -4.31 1.21 6.90
C PHE A 210 -4.42 2.70 7.22
N GLN A 211 -3.98 3.09 8.42
CA GLN A 211 -4.09 4.46 8.87
C GLN A 211 -2.80 5.04 9.43
N ASN A 212 -2.50 6.28 9.05
CA ASN A 212 -1.37 7.05 9.58
C ASN A 212 -0.03 6.34 9.47
N ASN A 213 0.15 5.50 8.45
CA ASN A 213 1.43 4.86 8.17
C ASN A 213 2.31 5.81 7.35
N GLN A 214 3.61 5.79 7.63
CA GLN A 214 4.57 6.72 7.05
C GLN A 214 5.73 5.97 6.42
N ALA A 215 5.88 6.09 5.11
CA ALA A 215 7.10 5.70 4.42
C ALA A 215 7.94 6.93 4.12
N GLU A 216 9.26 6.76 4.06
CA GLU A 216 10.13 7.83 3.56
C GLU A 216 9.90 8.02 2.06
N ASP A 217 9.79 6.93 1.30
CA ASP A 217 9.87 6.99 -0.15
C ASP A 217 8.63 6.54 -0.91
N PHE A 218 8.22 5.29 -0.76
CA PHE A 218 7.15 4.69 -1.56
C PHE A 218 6.03 4.21 -0.65
N GLY A 219 4.78 4.27 -1.11
CA GLY A 219 3.66 3.54 -0.49
C GLY A 219 3.47 3.80 1.00
N GLY A 220 2.86 4.93 1.37
CA GLY A 220 2.70 5.28 2.79
C GLY A 220 1.98 4.18 3.58
N ALA A 221 0.98 3.52 2.99
CA ALA A 221 0.42 2.29 3.55
C ALA A 221 1.04 1.04 2.92
N ILE A 222 0.99 0.92 1.60
CA ILE A 222 1.35 -0.28 0.88
C ILE A 222 2.26 0.08 -0.28
N ALA A 223 3.35 -0.65 -0.45
CA ALA A 223 3.96 -0.76 -1.77
C ALA A 223 4.08 -2.20 -2.23
N SER A 224 3.94 -2.35 -3.53
CA SER A 224 4.13 -3.61 -4.24
C SER A 224 5.07 -3.37 -5.42
N LEU A 225 5.99 -4.30 -5.64
CA LEU A 225 6.96 -4.26 -6.72
C LEU A 225 6.97 -5.61 -7.44
N GLU A 226 6.72 -5.61 -8.75
CA GLU A 226 6.80 -6.77 -9.64
C GLU A 226 5.85 -7.94 -9.31
N GLY A 227 4.92 -7.75 -8.36
CA GLY A 227 3.96 -8.76 -7.91
C GLY A 227 2.52 -8.55 -8.39
N TYR A 228 1.61 -9.35 -7.84
CA TYR A 228 0.16 -9.13 -7.95
C TYR A 228 -0.38 -8.65 -6.62
N LEU A 229 -1.04 -7.49 -6.62
CA LEU A 229 -1.70 -6.93 -5.45
C LEU A 229 -3.21 -6.85 -5.69
N SER A 230 -3.99 -7.47 -4.81
CA SER A 230 -5.44 -7.33 -4.75
C SER A 230 -5.87 -6.64 -3.47
N ILE A 231 -6.73 -5.62 -3.58
CA ILE A 231 -7.27 -4.87 -2.45
C ILE A 231 -8.79 -4.83 -2.57
N VAL A 232 -9.49 -5.36 -1.58
CA VAL A 232 -10.95 -5.42 -1.57
C VAL A 232 -11.49 -4.91 -0.24
N GLY A 233 -12.54 -4.08 -0.25
CA GLY A 233 -13.24 -3.69 0.98
C GLY A 233 -12.38 -2.90 1.97
N THR A 234 -11.25 -2.32 1.54
CA THR A 234 -10.20 -1.83 2.43
C THR A 234 -10.19 -0.31 2.48
N THR A 235 -9.93 0.24 3.68
CA THR A 235 -9.75 1.69 3.89
C THR A 235 -8.27 2.02 4.06
N ILE A 236 -7.75 2.93 3.25
CA ILE A 236 -6.38 3.44 3.29
C ILE A 236 -6.46 4.95 3.53
N SER A 237 -6.17 5.40 4.76
CA SER A 237 -6.41 6.78 5.15
C SER A 237 -5.27 7.47 5.92
N GLY A 238 -4.99 8.73 5.59
CA GLY A 238 -4.02 9.53 6.34
C GLY A 238 -2.58 9.01 6.25
N ASN A 239 -2.26 8.20 5.25
CA ASN A 239 -0.91 7.68 5.07
C ASN A 239 -0.06 8.67 4.26
N SER A 240 1.25 8.63 4.47
CA SER A 240 2.17 9.56 3.82
C SER A 240 3.45 8.90 3.31
N ALA A 241 3.91 9.35 2.14
CA ALA A 241 5.18 8.95 1.54
C ALA A 241 5.75 10.06 0.63
N ARG A 242 6.94 9.87 0.07
CA ARG A 242 7.39 10.75 -1.02
C ARG A 242 6.62 10.48 -2.32
N VAL A 243 6.27 9.23 -2.61
CA VAL A 243 5.53 8.77 -3.79
C VAL A 243 4.50 7.71 -3.35
N GLY A 244 3.26 7.83 -3.81
CA GLY A 244 2.18 6.92 -3.44
C GLY A 244 1.81 7.07 -1.96
N GLY A 245 1.20 8.20 -1.59
CA GLY A 245 0.88 8.50 -0.19
C GLY A 245 0.05 7.40 0.48
N GLY A 246 -0.93 6.84 -0.25
CA GLY A 246 -1.62 5.62 0.15
C GLY A 246 -0.88 4.38 -0.36
N LEU A 247 -0.79 4.23 -1.67
CA LEU A 247 -0.25 3.05 -2.31
C LEU A 247 0.70 3.39 -3.46
N HIS A 248 1.79 2.63 -3.56
CA HIS A 248 2.68 2.62 -4.71
C HIS A 248 2.74 1.23 -5.34
N GLN A 249 2.36 1.10 -6.60
CA GLN A 249 2.55 -0.13 -7.38
C GLN A 249 3.55 0.14 -8.50
N ASN A 250 4.62 -0.66 -8.51
CA ASN A 250 5.64 -0.60 -9.54
C ASN A 250 5.72 -1.94 -10.27
N LEU A 251 5.50 -1.91 -11.59
CA LEU A 251 5.36 -3.10 -12.43
C LEU A 251 4.23 -4.01 -11.94
N GLY A 252 4.21 -5.26 -12.41
CA GLY A 252 3.23 -6.25 -11.97
C GLY A 252 1.78 -5.91 -12.38
N SER A 253 0.82 -6.32 -11.55
CA SER A 253 -0.61 -6.10 -11.77
C SER A 253 -1.32 -5.68 -10.48
N LEU A 254 -2.41 -4.93 -10.63
CA LEU A 254 -3.18 -4.38 -9.51
C LEU A 254 -4.68 -4.57 -9.73
N ALA A 255 -5.37 -5.07 -8.71
CA ALA A 255 -6.82 -5.06 -8.63
C ALA A 255 -7.26 -4.36 -7.35
N ILE A 256 -8.12 -3.35 -7.47
CA ILE A 256 -8.74 -2.66 -6.33
C ILE A 256 -10.26 -2.69 -6.53
N ALA A 257 -11.00 -3.12 -5.52
CA ALA A 257 -12.45 -3.12 -5.53
C ALA A 257 -13.03 -2.66 -4.19
N ASP A 258 -14.16 -1.95 -4.24
CA ASP A 258 -14.99 -1.67 -3.05
C ASP A 258 -14.20 -1.01 -1.90
N SER A 259 -13.24 -0.15 -2.24
CA SER A 259 -12.24 0.37 -1.30
C SER A 259 -12.27 1.90 -1.19
N ILE A 260 -11.59 2.43 -0.18
CA ILE A 260 -11.55 3.87 0.12
C ILE A 260 -10.11 4.34 0.33
N PHE A 261 -9.69 5.38 -0.38
CA PHE A 261 -8.43 6.10 -0.18
C PHE A 261 -8.73 7.53 0.26
N LEU A 262 -8.47 7.84 1.53
CA LEU A 262 -8.90 9.10 2.14
C LEU A 262 -7.72 9.90 2.71
N ASN A 263 -7.55 11.14 2.27
CA ASN A 263 -6.58 12.09 2.85
C ASN A 263 -5.14 11.55 2.92
N ASN A 264 -4.73 10.75 1.94
CA ASN A 264 -3.34 10.31 1.84
C ASN A 264 -2.50 11.39 1.15
N GLN A 265 -1.23 11.49 1.54
CA GLN A 265 -0.35 12.58 1.12
C GLN A 265 0.95 12.06 0.52
N SER A 266 1.29 12.56 -0.66
CA SER A 266 2.61 12.36 -1.28
C SER A 266 3.35 13.69 -1.43
N LEU A 267 4.67 13.66 -1.28
CA LEU A 267 5.49 14.84 -1.58
C LEU A 267 5.64 15.08 -3.09
N LEU A 268 5.58 14.02 -3.90
CA LEU A 268 5.79 14.08 -5.34
C LEU A 268 4.57 13.55 -6.09
N GLN A 269 4.40 12.23 -6.18
CA GLN A 269 3.44 11.61 -7.11
C GLN A 269 2.40 10.79 -6.36
N GLY A 270 1.14 10.90 -6.78
CA GLY A 270 0.07 10.01 -6.34
C GLY A 270 -0.23 10.16 -4.85
N GLY A 271 -1.07 11.12 -4.49
CA GLY A 271 -1.49 11.28 -3.09
C GLY A 271 -2.19 10.02 -2.59
N GLY A 272 -3.17 9.54 -3.34
CA GLY A 272 -3.84 8.26 -3.09
C GLY A 272 -3.04 7.09 -3.64
N LEU A 273 -2.87 7.07 -4.96
CA LEU A 273 -2.25 5.99 -5.72
C LEU A 273 -1.15 6.50 -6.65
N ASP A 274 -0.02 5.83 -6.64
CA ASP A 274 1.00 5.95 -7.69
C ASP A 274 1.18 4.60 -8.41
N LEU A 275 1.02 4.61 -9.74
CA LEU A 275 1.11 3.43 -10.60
C LEU A 275 2.18 3.64 -11.66
N PHE A 276 3.27 2.87 -11.57
CA PHE A 276 4.41 2.99 -12.47
C PHE A 276 4.70 1.69 -13.23
N GLY A 277 4.55 1.71 -14.56
CA GLY A 277 4.80 0.54 -15.41
C GLY A 277 3.90 -0.66 -15.15
N VAL A 278 2.69 -0.45 -14.60
CA VAL A 278 1.78 -1.53 -14.20
C VAL A 278 1.11 -2.13 -15.42
N SER A 279 1.33 -3.42 -15.67
CA SER A 279 0.85 -4.09 -16.88
C SER A 279 -0.67 -4.06 -17.02
N ASN A 280 -1.38 -4.18 -15.90
CA ASN A 280 -2.83 -4.04 -15.81
C ASN A 280 -3.24 -3.59 -14.40
N ALA A 281 -3.89 -2.44 -14.31
CA ALA A 281 -4.54 -1.94 -13.12
C ALA A 281 -6.05 -1.84 -13.38
N SER A 282 -6.85 -2.54 -12.56
CA SER A 282 -8.31 -2.41 -12.54
C SER A 282 -8.76 -1.88 -11.18
N ILE A 283 -9.46 -0.75 -11.19
CA ILE A 283 -10.01 -0.12 -9.98
C ILE A 283 -11.52 -0.02 -10.16
N GLN A 284 -12.28 -0.59 -9.23
CA GLN A 284 -13.73 -0.69 -9.32
C GLN A 284 -14.40 -0.23 -8.04
N ARG A 285 -15.54 0.48 -8.15
CA ARG A 285 -16.40 0.84 -6.99
C ARG A 285 -15.62 1.42 -5.81
N THR A 286 -14.65 2.27 -6.12
CA THR A 286 -13.65 2.75 -5.16
C THR A 286 -13.72 4.28 -5.06
N LEU A 287 -13.60 4.79 -3.84
CA LEU A 287 -13.53 6.22 -3.55
C LEU A 287 -12.09 6.63 -3.31
N LEU A 288 -11.61 7.65 -4.02
CA LEU A 288 -10.38 8.35 -3.72
C LEU A 288 -10.72 9.80 -3.41
N GLN A 289 -10.65 10.19 -2.13
CA GLN A 289 -11.07 11.50 -1.66
C GLN A 289 -10.01 12.24 -0.86
N GLY A 290 -9.86 13.54 -1.13
CA GLY A 290 -9.05 14.44 -0.29
C GLY A 290 -7.55 14.14 -0.32
N ASN A 291 -7.10 13.33 -1.28
CA ASN A 291 -5.69 12.93 -1.37
C ASN A 291 -4.87 14.05 -2.02
N GLN A 292 -3.61 14.19 -1.59
CA GLN A 292 -2.76 15.34 -1.92
C GLN A 292 -1.41 14.90 -2.49
N ALA A 293 -0.98 15.51 -3.59
CA ALA A 293 0.34 15.29 -4.20
C ALA A 293 1.04 16.63 -4.49
N GLY A 294 2.35 16.67 -4.23
CA GLY A 294 3.16 17.87 -4.44
C GLY A 294 3.62 18.11 -5.89
N ASP A 295 3.53 17.13 -6.79
CA ASP A 295 3.93 17.26 -8.21
C ASP A 295 2.94 16.60 -9.21
N GLY A 296 2.52 15.37 -8.94
CA GLY A 296 1.56 14.62 -9.77
C GLY A 296 0.12 14.77 -9.35
N GLY A 297 -0.69 13.79 -9.75
CA GLY A 297 -2.11 13.75 -9.44
C GLY A 297 -2.41 13.46 -7.98
N GLY A 298 -3.33 14.24 -7.41
CA GLY A 298 -3.71 14.12 -6.01
C GLY A 298 -4.33 12.76 -5.70
N GLY A 299 -5.28 12.33 -6.54
CA GLY A 299 -5.89 11.01 -6.43
C GLY A 299 -4.98 9.92 -6.97
N ILE A 300 -4.66 9.99 -8.26
CA ILE A 300 -3.91 8.96 -8.99
C ILE A 300 -2.81 9.61 -9.83
N ALA A 301 -1.59 9.10 -9.75
CA ALA A 301 -0.51 9.39 -10.70
C ALA A 301 -0.16 8.14 -11.50
N LEU A 302 -0.02 8.31 -12.82
CA LEU A 302 0.37 7.26 -13.77
C LEU A 302 1.71 7.56 -14.42
N GLY A 303 2.59 6.56 -14.42
CA GLY A 303 3.85 6.59 -15.13
C GLY A 303 4.16 5.30 -15.87
N GLY A 304 5.10 5.37 -16.82
CA GLY A 304 5.52 4.22 -17.63
C GLY A 304 4.41 3.68 -18.54
N ALA A 305 4.57 2.43 -18.99
CA ALA A 305 3.59 1.73 -19.83
C ALA A 305 2.47 1.11 -18.97
N THR A 306 1.64 1.97 -18.35
CA THR A 306 0.59 1.54 -17.40
C THR A 306 -0.78 1.44 -18.03
N ASN A 307 -1.42 0.27 -18.02
CA ASN A 307 -2.83 0.15 -18.44
C ASN A 307 -3.74 0.32 -17.22
N LEU A 308 -4.64 1.31 -17.25
CA LEU A 308 -5.59 1.58 -16.17
C LEU A 308 -7.03 1.53 -16.67
N THR A 309 -7.87 0.80 -15.95
CA THR A 309 -9.34 0.89 -16.06
C THR A 309 -9.94 1.32 -14.73
N LEU A 310 -10.69 2.42 -14.76
CA LEU A 310 -11.54 2.91 -13.68
C LEU A 310 -13.01 2.60 -14.03
N ASP A 311 -13.71 1.85 -13.18
CA ASP A 311 -15.13 1.50 -13.35
C ASP A 311 -15.90 1.82 -12.06
N GLN A 312 -16.88 2.72 -12.13
CA GLN A 312 -17.62 3.18 -10.95
C GLN A 312 -16.70 3.76 -9.86
N VAL A 313 -15.66 4.48 -10.27
CA VAL A 313 -14.70 5.11 -9.36
C VAL A 313 -15.08 6.56 -9.12
N SER A 314 -14.89 7.03 -7.89
CA SER A 314 -15.08 8.44 -7.52
C SER A 314 -13.74 9.07 -7.13
N LEU A 315 -13.22 9.99 -7.95
CA LEU A 315 -12.08 10.84 -7.64
C LEU A 315 -12.61 12.20 -7.16
N LEU A 316 -12.67 12.40 -5.84
CA LEU A 316 -13.31 13.56 -5.24
C LEU A 316 -12.34 14.45 -4.46
N GLN A 317 -12.38 15.76 -4.68
CA GLN A 317 -11.69 16.73 -3.81
C GLN A 317 -10.19 16.45 -3.63
N ASN A 318 -9.55 15.83 -4.61
CA ASN A 318 -8.12 15.57 -4.57
C ASN A 318 -7.35 16.80 -5.05
N GLN A 319 -6.14 16.98 -4.54
CA GLN A 319 -5.28 18.11 -4.85
C GLN A 319 -3.95 17.62 -5.39
N GLY A 320 -3.63 18.01 -6.63
CA GLY A 320 -2.35 17.72 -7.27
C GLY A 320 -1.66 19.02 -7.68
N PHE A 321 -0.36 18.98 -7.94
CA PHE A 321 0.29 20.09 -8.64
C PHE A 321 -0.13 20.11 -10.11
N ARG A 322 -0.19 18.92 -10.72
CA ARG A 322 -0.84 18.57 -12.00
C ARG A 322 -2.02 17.64 -11.75
N GLY A 323 -3.07 17.71 -12.56
CA GLY A 323 -4.09 16.66 -12.59
C GLY A 323 -4.72 16.42 -11.21
N GLY A 324 -5.50 17.36 -10.69
CA GLY A 324 -5.95 17.32 -9.29
C GLY A 324 -6.51 15.96 -8.86
N GLY A 325 -7.32 15.34 -9.72
CA GLY A 325 -7.80 13.97 -9.56
C GLY A 325 -6.83 12.93 -10.10
N LEU A 326 -6.43 13.08 -11.38
CA LEU A 326 -5.60 12.13 -12.09
C LEU A 326 -4.54 12.84 -12.94
N ASP A 327 -3.29 12.41 -12.82
CA ASP A 327 -2.19 12.81 -13.71
C ASP A 327 -1.62 11.60 -14.44
N ALA A 328 -1.43 11.73 -15.76
CA ALA A 328 -0.83 10.73 -16.62
C ALA A 328 0.22 11.38 -17.52
N GLN A 329 1.31 11.84 -16.90
CA GLN A 329 2.41 12.53 -17.58
C GLN A 329 3.80 11.91 -17.35
N LEU A 330 3.95 10.99 -16.39
CA LEU A 330 5.28 10.54 -15.96
C LEU A 330 5.94 9.65 -17.03
N GLY A 331 6.80 10.28 -17.84
CA GLY A 331 7.70 9.63 -18.78
C GLY A 331 7.80 10.24 -20.18
N ARG A 332 7.04 11.31 -20.51
CA ARG A 332 6.91 11.86 -21.89
C ARG A 332 6.57 10.81 -22.97
N ASN A 333 6.19 9.60 -22.53
CA ASN A 333 6.07 8.39 -23.31
C ASN A 333 5.06 7.42 -22.63
N TYR A 334 3.97 7.94 -22.04
CA TYR A 334 2.92 7.06 -21.55
C TYR A 334 2.38 6.25 -22.73
N GLN A 335 2.52 4.92 -22.64
CA GLN A 335 2.23 3.94 -23.68
C GLN A 335 1.04 3.04 -23.35
N GLY A 336 0.40 3.24 -22.20
CA GLY A 336 -0.74 2.42 -21.79
C GLY A 336 -2.08 2.89 -22.33
N THR A 337 -3.14 2.18 -21.96
CA THR A 337 -4.53 2.59 -22.19
C THR A 337 -5.15 3.11 -20.90
N LEU A 338 -5.92 4.20 -20.98
CA LEU A 338 -6.73 4.72 -19.88
C LEU A 338 -8.22 4.60 -20.24
N ASN A 339 -8.95 3.80 -19.49
CA ASN A 339 -10.40 3.65 -19.62
C ASN A 339 -11.08 4.15 -18.34
N ILE A 340 -12.08 5.02 -18.49
CA ILE A 340 -12.88 5.57 -17.40
C ILE A 340 -14.35 5.33 -17.73
N ILE A 341 -15.01 4.52 -16.90
CA ILE A 341 -16.34 3.98 -17.17
C ILE A 341 -17.21 4.27 -15.95
N ASP A 342 -18.40 4.84 -16.17
CA ASP A 342 -19.42 5.06 -15.15
C ASP A 342 -18.87 5.74 -13.87
N SER A 343 -17.88 6.63 -14.03
CA SER A 343 -17.07 7.17 -12.95
C SER A 343 -17.30 8.67 -12.76
N THR A 344 -16.96 9.17 -11.57
CA THR A 344 -17.07 10.58 -11.21
C THR A 344 -15.70 11.17 -10.89
N ILE A 345 -15.36 12.30 -11.52
CA ILE A 345 -14.16 13.08 -11.23
C ILE A 345 -14.63 14.47 -10.86
N ALA A 346 -14.70 14.78 -9.56
CA ALA A 346 -15.33 16.01 -9.13
C ALA A 346 -14.64 16.76 -7.98
N GLY A 347 -14.70 18.09 -8.03
CA GLY A 347 -14.15 18.94 -6.97
C GLY A 347 -12.63 18.91 -6.85
N ASN A 348 -11.92 18.33 -7.83
CA ASN A 348 -10.47 18.20 -7.76
C ASN A 348 -9.77 19.50 -8.18
N GLN A 349 -8.58 19.73 -7.66
CA GLN A 349 -7.85 20.98 -7.85
C GLN A 349 -6.39 20.76 -8.26
N SER A 350 -5.96 21.41 -9.34
CA SER A 350 -4.52 21.59 -9.61
C SER A 350 -4.04 22.89 -8.94
N THR A 351 -2.90 22.85 -8.25
CA THR A 351 -2.42 23.99 -7.45
C THR A 351 -1.55 24.98 -8.21
N SER A 352 -0.94 24.57 -9.33
CA SER A 352 0.02 25.43 -10.03
C SER A 352 0.03 25.29 -11.55
N VAL A 353 -0.45 24.16 -12.09
CA VAL A 353 -0.48 23.94 -13.55
C VAL A 353 -1.84 23.41 -14.00
N ASN A 354 -1.88 22.51 -14.98
CA ASN A 354 -3.10 22.17 -15.71
C ASN A 354 -3.90 21.04 -15.05
N GLY A 355 -5.11 20.81 -15.57
CA GLY A 355 -5.91 19.64 -15.29
C GLY A 355 -6.47 19.66 -13.88
N GLY A 356 -7.53 20.41 -13.63
CA GLY A 356 -8.18 20.39 -12.31
C GLY A 356 -8.67 18.98 -11.99
N GLY A 357 -9.36 18.34 -12.95
CA GLY A 357 -9.76 16.95 -12.85
C GLY A 357 -8.65 16.02 -13.33
N MET A 358 -8.27 16.17 -14.61
CA MET A 358 -7.34 15.28 -15.30
C MET A 358 -6.29 16.05 -16.10
N ASP A 359 -5.02 15.64 -15.96
CA ASP A 359 -3.94 16.05 -16.86
C ASP A 359 -3.30 14.82 -17.53
N VAL A 360 -3.44 14.67 -18.84
CA VAL A 360 -3.12 13.41 -19.53
C VAL A 360 -2.38 13.67 -20.83
N ASN A 361 -1.14 13.16 -20.96
CA ASN A 361 -0.30 13.42 -22.13
C ASN A 361 0.32 12.14 -22.71
N PRO A 362 -0.51 11.27 -23.32
CA PRO A 362 -0.09 10.00 -23.91
C PRO A 362 0.69 10.19 -25.22
N ILE A 363 1.36 9.13 -25.68
CA ILE A 363 1.87 9.07 -27.06
C ILE A 363 0.75 8.74 -28.07
N ALA A 364 0.99 8.99 -29.36
CA ALA A 364 -0.01 8.93 -30.43
C ALA A 364 -0.79 7.60 -30.60
N SER A 365 -0.29 6.52 -30.02
CA SER A 365 -0.90 5.19 -30.08
C SER A 365 -1.70 4.77 -28.84
N SER A 366 -1.84 5.65 -27.84
CA SER A 366 -2.44 5.35 -26.53
C SER A 366 -3.76 6.09 -26.35
N PRO A 367 -4.91 5.48 -26.71
CA PRO A 367 -6.21 6.14 -26.57
C PRO A 367 -6.62 6.28 -25.11
N VAL A 368 -7.31 7.38 -24.82
CA VAL A 368 -8.06 7.58 -23.57
C VAL A 368 -9.54 7.50 -23.87
N ASN A 369 -10.23 6.56 -23.23
CA ASN A 369 -11.65 6.32 -23.42
C ASN A 369 -12.41 6.68 -22.15
N ILE A 370 -13.41 7.55 -22.27
CA ILE A 370 -14.28 7.98 -21.19
C ILE A 370 -15.73 7.71 -21.60
N SER A 371 -16.48 6.97 -20.79
CA SER A 371 -17.86 6.62 -21.07
C SER A 371 -18.75 6.65 -19.82
N GLY A 372 -20.00 7.11 -19.96
CA GLY A 372 -20.98 7.05 -18.87
C GLY A 372 -20.62 7.89 -17.64
N SER A 373 -19.66 8.80 -17.77
CA SER A 373 -18.97 9.41 -16.63
C SER A 373 -19.40 10.87 -16.38
N THR A 374 -19.03 11.39 -15.22
CA THR A 374 -19.23 12.81 -14.85
C THR A 374 -17.90 13.44 -14.46
N ILE A 375 -17.58 14.59 -15.06
CA ILE A 375 -16.38 15.38 -14.73
C ILE A 375 -16.85 16.78 -14.37
N SER A 376 -16.86 17.12 -13.09
CA SER A 376 -17.52 18.35 -12.64
C SER A 376 -16.84 19.11 -11.52
N GLN A 377 -17.02 20.43 -11.45
CA GLN A 377 -16.53 21.25 -10.34
C GLN A 377 -15.01 21.15 -10.12
N ASN A 378 -14.25 20.77 -11.15
CA ASN A 378 -12.82 20.69 -11.04
C ASN A 378 -12.18 22.04 -11.39
N ARG A 379 -11.10 22.39 -10.70
CA ARG A 379 -10.45 23.69 -10.82
C ARG A 379 -8.98 23.58 -11.22
N SER A 380 -8.62 24.23 -12.32
CA SER A 380 -7.24 24.34 -12.80
C SER A 380 -6.66 25.72 -12.57
N ALA A 381 -5.41 25.78 -12.10
CA ALA A 381 -4.65 27.03 -12.00
C ALA A 381 -4.21 27.58 -13.37
N ARG A 382 -4.20 26.75 -14.42
CA ARG A 382 -3.87 27.15 -15.80
C ARG A 382 -4.91 26.63 -16.79
N ASP A 383 -4.66 25.53 -17.50
CA ASP A 383 -5.56 25.06 -18.56
C ASP A 383 -6.35 23.82 -18.13
N GLY A 384 -7.52 23.58 -18.71
CA GLY A 384 -8.29 22.35 -18.53
C GLY A 384 -8.83 22.19 -17.12
N GLY A 385 -9.88 22.92 -16.76
CA GLY A 385 -10.50 22.80 -15.44
C GLY A 385 -10.95 21.36 -15.19
N GLY A 386 -11.68 20.78 -16.14
CA GLY A 386 -12.02 19.36 -16.16
C GLY A 386 -10.86 18.51 -16.67
N ILE A 387 -10.51 18.68 -17.94
CA ILE A 387 -9.52 17.84 -18.65
C ILE A 387 -8.54 18.72 -19.42
N VAL A 388 -7.26 18.37 -19.39
CA VAL A 388 -6.27 18.81 -20.39
C VAL A 388 -5.56 17.62 -21.00
N PHE A 389 -5.20 17.71 -22.27
CA PHE A 389 -4.33 16.70 -22.90
C PHE A 389 -3.52 17.23 -24.08
N GLY A 390 -2.35 16.65 -24.30
CA GLY A 390 -1.38 17.11 -25.30
C GLY A 390 -1.64 16.65 -26.75
N PRO A 391 -0.79 17.09 -27.70
CA PRO A 391 -1.07 17.02 -29.13
C PRO A 391 -1.09 15.64 -29.76
N ASN A 392 -0.51 14.66 -29.09
CA ASN A 392 -0.52 13.29 -29.55
C ASN A 392 -1.70 12.49 -28.98
N ALA A 393 -2.47 13.04 -28.04
CA ALA A 393 -3.52 12.26 -27.40
C ALA A 393 -4.75 12.08 -28.30
N ILE A 394 -5.37 10.91 -28.21
CA ILE A 394 -6.67 10.61 -28.79
C ILE A 394 -7.63 10.38 -27.64
N PHE A 395 -8.58 11.30 -27.46
CA PHE A 395 -9.64 11.22 -26.46
C PHE A 395 -10.95 10.83 -27.12
N ASN A 396 -11.53 9.72 -26.67
CA ASN A 396 -12.87 9.28 -27.06
C ASN A 396 -13.78 9.41 -25.85
N ILE A 397 -14.68 10.40 -25.88
CA ILE A 397 -15.61 10.67 -24.79
C ILE A 397 -17.02 10.39 -25.28
N SER A 398 -17.76 9.56 -24.55
CA SER A 398 -19.13 9.19 -24.89
C SER A 398 -20.06 9.21 -23.69
N ASN A 399 -21.34 9.56 -23.89
CA ASN A 399 -22.37 9.49 -22.82
C ASN A 399 -21.91 10.12 -21.49
N THR A 400 -21.19 11.24 -21.55
CA THR A 400 -20.47 11.82 -20.41
C THR A 400 -20.93 13.26 -20.20
N THR A 401 -20.99 13.70 -18.95
CA THR A 401 -21.27 15.11 -18.60
C THR A 401 -19.99 15.77 -18.10
N ILE A 402 -19.62 16.91 -18.67
CA ILE A 402 -18.48 17.73 -18.27
C ILE A 402 -19.01 19.11 -17.93
N SER A 403 -19.14 19.42 -16.63
CA SER A 403 -19.84 20.64 -16.21
C SER A 403 -19.25 21.35 -15.01
N GLU A 404 -19.49 22.65 -14.90
CA GLU A 404 -19.07 23.47 -13.75
C GLU A 404 -17.56 23.45 -13.48
N ASN A 405 -16.74 23.13 -14.49
CA ASN A 405 -15.29 23.11 -14.33
C ASN A 405 -14.71 24.50 -14.62
N GLN A 406 -13.65 24.87 -13.89
CA GLN A 406 -13.05 26.20 -13.96
C GLN A 406 -11.56 26.12 -14.28
N ALA A 407 -11.08 26.95 -15.21
CA ALA A 407 -9.67 27.16 -15.50
C ALA A 407 -9.34 28.65 -15.49
N ASN A 408 -8.19 29.04 -14.93
CA ASN A 408 -7.74 30.44 -15.04
C ASN A 408 -7.20 30.77 -16.46
N GLY A 409 -6.87 29.74 -17.24
CA GLY A 409 -6.37 29.78 -18.60
C GLY A 409 -7.44 29.32 -19.59
N ARG A 410 -7.10 28.37 -20.47
CA ARG A 410 -7.98 27.90 -21.54
C ARG A 410 -8.80 26.68 -21.12
N GLY A 411 -10.01 26.55 -21.68
CA GLY A 411 -10.84 25.36 -21.55
C GLY A 411 -11.20 25.03 -20.10
N GLY A 412 -12.16 25.76 -19.53
CA GLY A 412 -12.77 25.39 -18.25
C GLY A 412 -13.19 23.92 -18.19
N GLY A 413 -13.86 23.42 -19.23
CA GLY A 413 -14.22 22.01 -19.38
C GLY A 413 -13.04 21.21 -19.92
N ILE A 414 -12.65 21.47 -21.16
CA ILE A 414 -11.59 20.73 -21.87
C ILE A 414 -10.59 21.70 -22.53
N ALA A 415 -9.31 21.55 -22.21
CA ALA A 415 -8.22 22.11 -23.00
C ALA A 415 -7.68 21.04 -23.97
N ASN A 416 -8.07 21.13 -25.24
CA ASN A 416 -7.75 20.15 -26.27
C ASN A 416 -6.54 20.60 -27.09
N PHE A 417 -5.44 19.84 -27.03
CA PHE A 417 -4.30 20.04 -27.92
C PHE A 417 -4.13 18.93 -28.97
N GLY A 418 -4.90 17.84 -28.89
CA GLY A 418 -4.81 16.64 -29.74
C GLY A 418 -6.10 16.31 -30.51
N THR A 419 -6.42 15.02 -30.63
CA THR A 419 -7.65 14.54 -31.27
C THR A 419 -8.74 14.29 -30.23
N LEU A 420 -9.90 14.93 -30.40
CA LEU A 420 -11.05 14.80 -29.51
C LEU A 420 -12.28 14.31 -30.27
N ASN A 421 -12.81 13.16 -29.86
CA ASN A 421 -14.05 12.60 -30.36
C ASN A 421 -15.11 12.64 -29.26
N LEU A 422 -16.19 13.37 -29.48
CA LEU A 422 -17.33 13.50 -28.55
C LEU A 422 -18.58 12.84 -29.14
N THR A 423 -19.25 12.00 -28.36
CA THR A 423 -20.51 11.34 -28.79
C THR A 423 -21.51 11.30 -27.64
N HIS A 424 -22.68 11.95 -27.80
CA HIS A 424 -23.66 12.07 -26.71
C HIS A 424 -23.05 12.63 -25.40
N THR A 425 -22.16 13.62 -25.53
CA THR A 425 -21.49 14.27 -24.40
C THR A 425 -22.08 15.65 -24.17
N THR A 426 -22.34 15.98 -22.91
CA THR A 426 -22.80 17.31 -22.48
C THR A 426 -21.62 18.12 -21.96
N LEU A 427 -21.41 19.31 -22.49
CA LEU A 427 -20.52 20.33 -21.92
C LEU A 427 -21.40 21.49 -21.48
N ALA A 428 -21.36 21.86 -20.19
CA ALA A 428 -22.25 22.88 -19.65
C ALA A 428 -21.59 23.65 -18.49
N ASP A 429 -21.82 24.96 -18.41
CA ASP A 429 -21.46 25.79 -17.25
C ASP A 429 -19.96 25.77 -16.89
N ASN A 430 -19.08 25.50 -17.85
CA ASN A 430 -17.63 25.56 -17.63
C ASN A 430 -17.08 26.98 -17.85
N GLN A 431 -16.05 27.37 -17.11
CA GLN A 431 -15.54 28.74 -17.06
C GLN A 431 -14.03 28.83 -17.32
N SER A 432 -13.61 29.75 -18.20
CA SER A 432 -12.20 30.12 -18.44
C SER A 432 -11.95 31.61 -18.21
N ASP A 433 -10.90 31.97 -17.45
CA ASP A 433 -10.55 33.37 -17.19
C ASP A 433 -9.70 34.02 -18.32
N ALA A 434 -9.24 33.24 -19.31
CA ALA A 434 -8.49 33.77 -20.46
C ALA A 434 -9.35 34.58 -21.45
N ASP A 435 -10.68 34.55 -21.30
CA ASP A 435 -11.61 35.28 -22.15
C ASP A 435 -11.99 36.59 -21.47
N SER A 436 -11.10 37.58 -21.57
CA SER A 436 -11.27 38.94 -21.03
C SER A 436 -12.39 39.75 -21.74
N ASN A 437 -13.47 39.11 -22.21
CA ASN A 437 -14.61 39.77 -22.85
C ASN A 437 -15.96 39.55 -22.13
N GLY A 438 -16.00 38.84 -20.99
CA GLY A 438 -17.22 38.73 -20.18
C GLY A 438 -18.38 38.00 -20.87
N ALA A 439 -18.10 37.21 -21.91
CA ALA A 439 -19.07 36.29 -22.49
C ALA A 439 -18.69 34.87 -22.07
N GLU A 440 -19.59 34.23 -21.33
CA GLU A 440 -19.53 32.87 -20.76
C GLU A 440 -19.35 31.73 -21.81
N ALA A 441 -18.91 32.04 -23.04
CA ALA A 441 -18.96 31.15 -24.20
C ALA A 441 -17.62 30.49 -24.59
N GLY A 442 -16.50 30.81 -23.92
CA GLY A 442 -15.18 30.21 -24.22
C GLY A 442 -14.74 29.07 -23.30
N GLY A 443 -15.51 28.80 -22.23
CA GLY A 443 -15.14 27.88 -21.15
C GLY A 443 -15.23 26.40 -21.46
N ASP A 444 -15.99 25.98 -22.47
CA ASP A 444 -16.25 24.55 -22.67
C ASP A 444 -15.09 23.80 -23.31
N CYS A 445 -14.60 24.26 -24.47
CA CYS A 445 -13.50 23.61 -25.18
C CYS A 445 -12.72 24.59 -26.05
N SER A 446 -11.39 24.64 -25.92
CA SER A 446 -10.52 25.52 -26.73
C SER A 446 -9.43 24.72 -27.49
N PRO A 447 -9.35 24.81 -28.83
CA PRO A 447 -8.23 24.30 -29.63
C PRO A 447 -7.09 25.33 -29.77
N MET A 448 -5.88 24.92 -30.21
CA MET A 448 -4.89 25.87 -30.76
C MET A 448 -5.19 26.19 -32.23
N SER A 449 -5.18 27.48 -32.55
CA SER A 449 -5.24 28.06 -33.91
C SER A 449 -4.05 27.69 -34.76
#